data_AF-L7KLL6-F1
#
_entry.id   AF-L7KLL6-F1
#
_cell.length_a   1.000
_cell.length_b   1.000
_cell.length_c   1.000
_cell.angle_alpha   90.00
_cell.angle_beta   90.00
_cell.angle_gamma   90.00
#
_symmetry.space_group_name_H-M   'P 1'
#
loop_
_entity.id
_entity.type
_entity.pdbx_description
1 polymer ?
#
loop_
_entity_poly.entity_id
_entity_poly.type
_entity_poly.pdbx_seq_one_letter_code
_entity_poly.pdbx_strand_id
1 'polypeptide(L)'
;MTLETIKRRRRYILGVYDRPILRDWLFWTQAACTVLFSIILLFPTAENAANDPSTPVWVDSLVGGPVMGFIFFYPVGVVRRLFRAFRERNRTTSSPISVTPTSPQTPSSTIQPAQHWDYPVAHPEKPMTTAPSSFIPTDLSQSAQPVDDRWLNESAPGWSSPNLPSIGAVPSNPPAPASTPPIQSYPTPQNPTHLTSPAQSDTVFDSARIRLPYPIARSVRAYQMSSEPLQQYGYLLDIGESVTICVGAVAAAWMRDHCSDHPEFKRFLQGMDRGLSHGSWHPLITAAASAMAEHSSALDNYVPGVTSSKKMPALVDILREVVEERNRWAHGSRPTTKGEAMARTDTLKPVLDRALKKASFLGVHRWILVRHIEFDRRYRKFEASVGVAMGDHPDFEISSISTNTPLALDNIYSQSQVGFIDLAPFIVYRYCSHCHSPEMFFTDRLKDNGAVLKSFARGHEEFDEAIFAEFAALRSA
;
A
#
# COMPACT_ATOMS: atom_id res chain seq x y z
N MET A 1 34.94 0.15 -0.63
CA MET A 1 33.64 -0.57 -0.69
C MET A 1 33.62 -1.51 0.50
N THR A 2 32.74 -1.29 1.47
CA THR A 2 32.78 -2.00 2.76
C THR A 2 32.11 -3.39 2.64
N LEU A 3 32.48 -4.31 3.53
CA LEU A 3 31.92 -5.67 3.57
C LEU A 3 30.38 -5.67 3.68
N GLU A 4 29.82 -4.63 4.32
CA GLU A 4 28.38 -4.39 4.38
C GLU A 4 27.75 -4.09 3.02
N THR A 5 28.42 -3.29 2.17
CA THR A 5 27.91 -2.98 0.83
C THR A 5 27.83 -4.25 -0.04
N ILE A 6 28.76 -5.18 0.17
CA ILE A 6 28.77 -6.49 -0.50
C ILE A 6 27.64 -7.39 0.03
N LYS A 7 27.41 -7.41 1.36
CA LYS A 7 26.30 -8.17 1.97
C LYS A 7 24.91 -7.63 1.56
N ARG A 8 24.72 -6.31 1.44
CA ARG A 8 23.47 -5.69 0.94
C ARG A 8 23.22 -6.03 -0.53
N ARG A 9 24.25 -5.92 -1.40
CA ARG A 9 24.14 -6.31 -2.82
C ARG A 9 23.77 -7.78 -3.01
N ARG A 10 24.34 -8.68 -2.19
CA ARG A 10 24.07 -10.12 -2.29
C ARG A 10 22.65 -10.49 -1.90
N ARG A 11 22.06 -9.82 -0.90
CA ARG A 11 20.64 -9.99 -0.52
C ARG A 11 19.69 -9.48 -1.61
N TYR A 12 20.01 -8.35 -2.24
CA TYR A 12 19.19 -7.76 -3.31
C TYR A 12 19.17 -8.61 -4.59
N ILE A 13 20.33 -9.12 -5.03
CA ILE A 13 20.41 -10.00 -6.20
C ILE A 13 19.62 -11.29 -5.98
N LEU A 14 19.60 -11.84 -4.75
CA LEU A 14 18.84 -13.05 -4.44
C LEU A 14 17.33 -12.78 -4.32
N GLY A 15 16.92 -11.60 -3.85
CA GLY A 15 15.49 -11.22 -3.75
C GLY A 15 14.78 -11.12 -5.11
N VAL A 16 15.50 -10.77 -6.18
CA VAL A 16 14.94 -10.78 -7.55
C VAL A 16 14.56 -12.19 -8.00
N TYR A 17 15.22 -13.24 -7.48
CA TYR A 17 14.92 -14.64 -7.80
C TYR A 17 13.87 -15.29 -6.89
N ASP A 18 13.38 -14.59 -5.86
CA ASP A 18 12.39 -15.11 -4.91
C ASP A 18 10.93 -14.76 -5.28
N ARG A 19 10.69 -13.96 -6.33
CA ARG A 19 9.31 -13.70 -6.82
C ARG A 19 8.72 -14.96 -7.48
N PRO A 20 7.48 -15.39 -7.15
CA PRO A 20 6.92 -16.67 -7.57
C PRO A 20 6.87 -16.87 -9.10
N ILE A 21 6.61 -15.80 -9.86
CA ILE A 21 6.58 -15.85 -11.34
C ILE A 21 7.97 -16.11 -11.95
N LEU A 22 9.03 -15.51 -11.40
CA LEU A 22 10.41 -15.77 -11.84
C LEU A 22 10.95 -17.09 -11.26
N ARG A 23 10.45 -17.51 -10.10
CA ARG A 23 10.80 -18.76 -9.42
C ARG A 23 10.37 -20.00 -10.21
N ASP A 24 9.30 -19.86 -10.99
CA ASP A 24 8.68 -20.93 -11.78
C ASP A 24 8.85 -20.74 -13.30
N TRP A 25 9.61 -19.74 -13.77
CA TRP A 25 9.86 -19.57 -15.20
C TRP A 25 10.41 -20.85 -15.85
N LEU A 26 11.37 -21.51 -15.19
CA LEU A 26 11.93 -22.77 -15.69
C LEU A 26 10.87 -23.89 -15.74
N PHE A 27 9.93 -23.92 -14.80
CA PHE A 27 8.82 -24.88 -14.79
C PHE A 27 7.86 -24.61 -15.96
N TRP A 28 7.51 -23.34 -16.21
CA TRP A 28 6.65 -22.97 -17.33
C TRP A 28 7.32 -23.17 -18.70
N THR A 29 8.61 -22.86 -18.82
CA THR A 29 9.40 -23.19 -20.02
C THR A 29 9.40 -24.70 -20.26
N GLN A 30 9.52 -25.49 -19.21
CA GLN A 30 9.54 -26.94 -19.30
C GLN A 30 8.18 -27.55 -19.64
N ALA A 31 7.09 -27.02 -19.08
CA ALA A 31 5.73 -27.37 -19.49
C ALA A 31 5.50 -27.04 -20.98
N ALA A 32 5.92 -25.85 -21.43
CA ALA A 32 5.83 -25.44 -22.83
C ALA A 32 6.65 -26.35 -23.76
N CYS A 33 7.89 -26.70 -23.41
CA CYS A 33 8.72 -27.61 -24.21
C CYS A 33 8.11 -29.02 -24.29
N THR A 34 7.51 -29.52 -23.21
CA THR A 34 6.87 -30.85 -23.19
C THR A 34 5.66 -30.89 -24.11
N VAL A 35 4.83 -29.84 -24.09
CA VAL A 35 3.69 -29.69 -25.00
C VAL A 35 4.18 -29.58 -26.45
N LEU A 36 5.19 -28.77 -26.72
CA LEU A 36 5.74 -28.58 -28.07
C LEU A 36 6.32 -29.89 -28.63
N PHE A 37 7.05 -30.65 -27.82
CA PHE A 37 7.62 -31.94 -28.21
C PHE A 37 6.52 -32.98 -28.47
N SER A 38 5.47 -32.98 -27.67
CA SER A 38 4.30 -33.86 -27.88
C SER A 38 3.58 -33.54 -29.19
N ILE A 39 3.46 -32.25 -29.54
CA ILE A 39 2.89 -31.80 -30.83
C ILE A 39 3.76 -32.30 -31.99
N ILE A 40 5.10 -32.15 -31.91
CA ILE A 40 6.01 -32.61 -32.97
C ILE A 40 5.87 -34.13 -33.22
N LEU A 41 5.69 -34.93 -32.16
CA LEU A 41 5.50 -36.37 -32.27
C LEU A 41 4.11 -36.79 -32.78
N LEU A 42 3.11 -35.93 -32.66
CA LEU A 42 1.75 -36.17 -33.18
C LEU A 42 1.61 -35.85 -34.67
N PHE A 43 2.53 -35.07 -35.24
CA PHE A 43 2.57 -34.73 -36.66
C PHE A 43 3.84 -35.26 -37.33
N PRO A 44 3.98 -36.59 -37.53
CA PRO A 44 5.11 -37.14 -38.26
C PRO A 44 5.13 -36.56 -39.68
N THR A 45 6.29 -36.09 -40.11
CA THR A 45 6.51 -35.67 -41.51
C THR A 45 6.24 -36.86 -42.43
N ALA A 46 5.62 -36.59 -43.59
CA ALA A 46 5.11 -37.61 -44.51
C ALA A 46 6.16 -38.63 -45.00
N GLU A 47 7.45 -38.35 -44.83
CA GLU A 47 8.55 -39.27 -45.17
C GLU A 47 8.66 -40.49 -44.24
N ASN A 48 8.17 -40.42 -42.98
CA ASN A 48 8.33 -41.53 -42.03
C ASN A 48 7.20 -42.58 -42.09
N ALA A 49 6.14 -42.35 -42.86
CA ALA A 49 4.99 -43.25 -42.94
C ALA A 49 5.21 -44.50 -43.81
N ALA A 50 6.36 -44.63 -44.49
CA ALA A 50 6.55 -45.64 -45.52
C ALA A 50 7.18 -46.97 -45.06
N ASN A 51 7.66 -47.10 -43.81
CA ASN A 51 8.63 -48.16 -43.48
C ASN A 51 8.18 -49.30 -42.55
N ASP A 52 7.00 -49.29 -41.92
CA ASP A 52 6.51 -50.47 -41.19
C ASP A 52 4.99 -50.44 -40.96
N PRO A 53 4.20 -51.37 -41.55
CA PRO A 53 2.74 -51.41 -41.36
C PRO A 53 2.30 -52.11 -40.05
N SER A 54 3.23 -52.64 -39.25
CA SER A 54 2.87 -53.52 -38.12
C SER A 54 2.61 -52.83 -36.78
N THR A 55 3.03 -51.57 -36.60
CA THR A 55 2.73 -50.78 -35.41
C THR A 55 2.05 -49.47 -35.77
N PRO A 56 0.87 -49.15 -35.19
CA PRO A 56 0.25 -47.85 -35.39
C PRO A 56 1.16 -46.78 -34.80
N VAL A 57 1.63 -45.83 -35.63
CA VAL A 57 2.56 -44.75 -35.26
C VAL A 57 2.11 -43.97 -34.01
N TRP A 58 0.79 -43.89 -33.76
CA TRP A 58 0.25 -43.25 -32.57
C TRP A 58 0.60 -43.97 -31.26
N VAL A 59 0.82 -45.30 -31.29
CA VAL A 59 1.19 -46.10 -30.11
C VAL A 59 2.63 -45.78 -29.68
N ASP A 60 3.56 -45.66 -30.62
CA ASP A 60 4.94 -45.27 -30.33
C ASP A 60 5.04 -43.83 -29.82
N SER A 61 4.23 -42.91 -30.35
CA SER A 61 4.18 -41.53 -29.87
C SER A 61 3.54 -41.40 -28.48
N LEU A 62 2.50 -42.19 -28.16
CA LEU A 62 1.81 -42.16 -26.86
C LEU A 62 2.63 -42.76 -25.73
N VAL A 63 3.51 -43.72 -26.02
CA VAL A 63 4.40 -44.31 -25.00
C VAL A 63 5.73 -43.57 -24.92
N GLY A 64 6.33 -43.18 -26.04
CA GLY A 64 7.66 -42.55 -26.07
C GLY A 64 7.70 -41.15 -25.45
N GLY A 65 6.72 -40.30 -25.75
CA GLY A 65 6.68 -38.91 -25.27
C GLY A 65 6.65 -38.80 -23.73
N PRO A 66 5.66 -39.42 -23.06
CA PRO A 66 5.54 -39.37 -21.60
C PRO A 66 6.69 -40.07 -20.88
N VAL A 67 7.19 -41.19 -21.42
CA VAL A 67 8.30 -41.95 -20.80
C VAL A 67 9.60 -41.16 -20.88
N MET A 68 9.94 -40.58 -22.03
CA MET A 68 11.13 -39.72 -22.15
C MET A 68 11.00 -38.46 -21.30
N GLY A 69 9.81 -37.85 -21.28
CA GLY A 69 9.52 -36.73 -20.38
C GLY A 69 9.77 -37.10 -18.91
N PHE A 70 9.29 -38.27 -18.48
CA PHE A 70 9.50 -38.73 -17.11
C PHE A 70 10.97 -39.02 -16.82
N ILE A 71 11.67 -39.76 -17.70
CA ILE A 71 13.07 -40.18 -17.47
C ILE A 71 14.02 -38.99 -17.39
N PHE A 72 13.91 -38.02 -18.30
CA PHE A 72 14.87 -36.91 -18.34
C PHE A 72 14.56 -35.83 -17.30
N PHE A 73 13.30 -35.65 -16.93
CA PHE A 73 12.89 -34.49 -16.15
C PHE A 73 12.53 -34.78 -14.70
N TYR A 74 12.07 -36.00 -14.37
CA TYR A 74 11.82 -36.41 -12.98
C TYR A 74 13.08 -36.32 -12.09
N PRO A 75 14.28 -36.76 -12.55
CA PRO A 75 15.49 -36.71 -11.73
C PRO A 75 15.88 -35.27 -11.36
N VAL A 76 15.68 -34.30 -12.26
CA VAL A 76 15.99 -32.89 -12.01
C VAL A 76 15.08 -32.32 -10.90
N GLY A 77 13.80 -32.69 -10.92
CA GLY A 77 12.85 -32.33 -9.85
C GLY A 77 13.24 -32.92 -8.49
N VAL A 78 13.63 -34.19 -8.46
CA VAL A 78 14.06 -34.89 -7.23
C VAL A 78 15.35 -34.28 -6.67
N VAL A 79 16.37 -34.05 -7.51
CA VAL A 79 17.64 -33.42 -7.09
C VAL A 79 17.38 -32.03 -6.50
N ARG A 80 16.50 -31.22 -7.11
CA ARG A 80 16.13 -29.90 -6.58
C ARG A 80 15.42 -30.00 -5.22
N ARG A 81 14.52 -30.97 -5.04
CA ARG A 81 13.83 -31.22 -3.75
C ARG A 81 14.82 -31.64 -2.66
N LEU A 82 15.76 -32.52 -2.99
CA LEU A 82 16.82 -32.96 -2.08
C LEU A 82 17.76 -31.81 -1.72
N PHE A 83 18.14 -30.96 -2.68
CA PHE A 83 18.97 -29.78 -2.41
C PHE A 83 18.28 -28.77 -1.48
N ARG A 84 16.95 -28.60 -1.61
CA ARG A 84 16.15 -27.78 -0.69
C ARG A 84 16.16 -28.36 0.73
N ALA A 85 15.85 -29.64 0.88
CA ALA A 85 15.84 -30.32 2.18
C ALA A 85 17.23 -30.30 2.84
N PHE A 86 18.30 -30.46 2.05
CA PHE A 86 19.67 -30.35 2.52
C PHE A 86 20.01 -28.93 3.01
N ARG A 87 19.59 -27.90 2.27
CA ARG A 87 19.83 -26.51 2.66
C ARG A 87 19.09 -26.11 3.93
N GLU A 88 17.86 -26.59 4.13
CA GLU A 88 17.11 -26.40 5.37
C GLU A 88 17.78 -27.09 6.56
N ARG A 89 18.24 -28.33 6.38
CA ARG A 89 18.95 -29.09 7.43
C ARG A 89 20.28 -28.44 7.84
N ASN A 90 21.00 -27.83 6.91
CA ASN A 90 22.23 -27.12 7.24
C ASN A 90 21.99 -25.79 7.96
N ARG A 91 20.82 -25.16 7.81
CA ARG A 91 20.46 -23.96 8.59
C ARG A 91 20.18 -24.28 10.05
N THR A 92 19.65 -25.45 10.36
CA THR A 92 19.37 -25.87 11.75
C THR A 92 20.60 -26.32 12.53
N THR A 93 21.73 -26.59 11.88
CA THR A 93 22.91 -27.18 12.53
C THR A 93 23.99 -26.14 12.90
N SER A 94 23.79 -24.86 12.58
CA SER A 94 24.76 -23.78 12.86
C SER A 94 24.30 -22.87 13.99
N SER A 95 24.23 -23.39 15.22
CA SER A 95 24.27 -22.60 16.46
C SER A 95 24.78 -23.47 17.61
N PRO A 96 26.11 -23.63 17.77
CA PRO A 96 26.65 -24.06 19.05
C PRO A 96 26.50 -22.88 20.04
N ILE A 97 25.57 -23.05 20.97
CA ILE A 97 25.47 -22.22 22.17
C ILE A 97 26.73 -22.50 23.00
N SER A 98 27.68 -21.56 22.99
CA SER A 98 28.75 -21.53 23.99
C SER A 98 28.15 -21.08 25.31
N VAL A 99 27.80 -22.04 26.16
CA VAL A 99 27.47 -21.79 27.57
C VAL A 99 28.79 -21.67 28.33
N THR A 100 29.13 -20.44 28.74
CA THR A 100 30.19 -20.20 29.73
C THR A 100 29.57 -20.31 31.13
N PRO A 101 30.12 -21.12 32.06
CA PRO A 101 29.56 -21.27 33.40
C PRO A 101 29.86 -20.05 34.28
N THR A 102 28.81 -19.52 34.90
CA THR A 102 28.82 -18.46 35.91
C THR A 102 29.23 -19.01 37.28
N SER A 103 30.04 -18.25 38.02
CA SER A 103 30.28 -18.42 39.46
C SER A 103 29.64 -17.25 40.24
N PRO A 104 29.19 -17.43 41.50
CA PRO A 104 28.08 -16.68 42.08
C PRO A 104 28.52 -15.53 42.98
N GLN A 105 27.78 -14.42 42.95
CA GLN A 105 27.71 -13.46 44.05
C GLN A 105 26.29 -12.95 44.24
N THR A 106 25.71 -13.35 45.38
CA THR A 106 24.61 -12.68 46.10
C THR A 106 25.19 -11.42 46.78
N PRO A 107 24.44 -10.32 46.96
CA PRO A 107 23.49 -10.25 48.07
C PRO A 107 22.15 -9.55 47.78
N SER A 108 21.13 -10.14 48.38
CA SER A 108 19.90 -9.59 48.97
C SER A 108 19.64 -8.08 48.85
N SER A 109 18.52 -7.73 48.21
CA SER A 109 17.67 -6.64 48.66
C SER A 109 16.19 -7.04 48.58
N THR A 110 15.56 -7.03 49.74
CA THR A 110 14.15 -7.27 50.02
C THR A 110 13.30 -6.21 49.31
N ILE A 111 12.44 -6.62 48.40
CA ILE A 111 11.33 -5.80 47.88
C ILE A 111 10.02 -6.52 48.17
N GLN A 112 9.14 -5.80 48.85
CA GLN A 112 7.79 -6.21 49.25
C GLN A 112 6.93 -6.66 48.06
N PRO A 113 6.03 -7.65 48.24
CA PRO A 113 5.10 -8.04 47.20
C PRO A 113 4.05 -6.95 46.98
N ALA A 114 3.91 -6.53 45.72
CA ALA A 114 2.82 -5.69 45.27
C ALA A 114 1.49 -6.46 45.38
N GLN A 115 0.47 -5.75 45.87
CA GLN A 115 -0.89 -6.23 46.07
C GLN A 115 -1.50 -6.75 44.76
N HIS A 116 -1.96 -7.99 44.83
CA HIS A 116 -2.82 -8.67 43.87
C HIS A 116 -4.17 -7.96 43.84
N TRP A 117 -4.53 -7.34 42.71
CA TRP A 117 -5.89 -6.86 42.47
C TRP A 117 -6.70 -8.03 41.88
N ASP A 118 -7.56 -8.62 42.69
CA ASP A 118 -8.59 -9.54 42.25
C ASP A 118 -9.64 -8.76 41.43
N TYR A 119 -9.78 -9.09 40.15
CA TYR A 119 -10.92 -8.69 39.34
C TYR A 119 -12.07 -9.67 39.61
N PRO A 120 -13.28 -9.20 39.96
CA PRO A 120 -14.44 -10.08 40.06
C PRO A 120 -14.82 -10.60 38.67
N VAL A 121 -14.77 -11.94 38.53
CA VAL A 121 -15.30 -12.69 37.40
C VAL A 121 -16.82 -12.53 37.40
N ALA A 122 -17.36 -11.86 36.39
CA ALA A 122 -18.80 -11.81 36.14
C ALA A 122 -19.28 -13.19 35.66
N HIS A 123 -20.15 -13.82 36.44
CA HIS A 123 -20.87 -15.02 36.04
C HIS A 123 -21.86 -14.69 34.90
N PRO A 124 -21.99 -15.55 33.87
CA PRO A 124 -23.06 -15.41 32.90
C PRO A 124 -24.40 -15.78 33.55
N GLU A 125 -25.31 -14.82 33.61
CA GLU A 125 -26.71 -15.04 33.99
C GLU A 125 -27.42 -15.95 32.98
N LYS A 126 -28.28 -16.82 33.51
CA LYS A 126 -29.13 -17.77 32.79
C LYS A 126 -30.06 -17.05 31.79
N PRO A 127 -30.34 -17.65 30.63
CA PRO A 127 -31.41 -17.17 29.76
C PRO A 127 -32.78 -17.41 30.42
N MET A 128 -33.55 -16.34 30.54
CA MET A 128 -34.95 -16.37 30.94
C MET A 128 -35.79 -16.93 29.79
N THR A 129 -36.46 -18.04 30.07
CA THR A 129 -37.52 -18.66 29.29
C THR A 129 -38.77 -17.77 29.29
N THR A 130 -39.21 -17.30 28.12
CA THR A 130 -40.59 -16.87 27.91
C THR A 130 -41.19 -17.58 26.70
N ALA A 131 -42.39 -18.10 26.93
CA ALA A 131 -43.16 -19.00 26.09
C ALA A 131 -44.00 -18.21 25.04
N PRO A 132 -44.76 -18.90 24.16
CA PRO A 132 -44.96 -18.48 22.77
C PRO A 132 -46.24 -17.66 22.58
N SER A 133 -46.25 -16.82 21.53
CA SER A 133 -47.49 -16.29 20.95
C SER A 133 -47.58 -16.71 19.49
N SER A 134 -48.57 -17.57 19.25
CA SER A 134 -49.04 -18.06 17.97
C SER A 134 -49.92 -17.02 17.28
N PHE A 135 -49.59 -16.65 16.04
CA PHE A 135 -50.58 -16.24 15.03
C PHE A 135 -50.08 -16.68 13.63
N ILE A 136 -50.94 -17.44 12.95
CA ILE A 136 -50.90 -17.96 11.58
C ILE A 136 -52.29 -17.61 10.98
N PRO A 137 -52.61 -17.58 9.66
CA PRO A 137 -51.83 -17.42 8.41
C PRO A 137 -52.43 -16.34 7.46
N THR A 138 -51.73 -16.00 6.38
CA THR A 138 -52.30 -15.94 5.00
C THR A 138 -51.11 -16.01 4.02
N ASP A 139 -50.75 -17.20 3.54
CA ASP A 139 -51.06 -17.72 2.19
C ASP A 139 -50.94 -16.69 1.06
N LEU A 140 -49.84 -16.79 0.30
CA LEU A 140 -49.75 -16.39 -1.11
C LEU A 140 -48.59 -17.18 -1.73
N SER A 141 -48.91 -18.42 -2.08
CA SER A 141 -48.26 -19.11 -3.18
C SER A 141 -48.78 -18.53 -4.49
N GLN A 142 -47.89 -18.12 -5.41
CA GLN A 142 -48.01 -18.32 -6.86
C GLN A 142 -46.89 -17.59 -7.63
N SER A 143 -46.50 -18.24 -8.72
CA SER A 143 -45.79 -17.67 -9.89
C SER A 143 -44.26 -17.58 -9.83
N ALA A 144 -43.60 -18.74 -9.89
CA ALA A 144 -42.35 -18.87 -10.62
C ALA A 144 -42.65 -18.77 -12.13
N GLN A 145 -42.10 -17.76 -12.80
CA GLN A 145 -42.03 -17.67 -14.26
C GLN A 145 -40.60 -18.02 -14.70
N PRO A 146 -40.42 -18.81 -15.76
CA PRO A 146 -39.10 -19.07 -16.32
C PRO A 146 -38.57 -17.81 -17.01
N VAL A 147 -37.29 -17.50 -16.79
CA VAL A 147 -36.58 -16.45 -17.51
C VAL A 147 -36.29 -16.98 -18.92
N ASP A 148 -36.82 -16.29 -19.93
CA ASP A 148 -36.60 -16.53 -21.36
C ASP A 148 -35.13 -16.28 -21.76
N ASP A 149 -34.44 -17.34 -22.19
CA ASP A 149 -33.15 -17.29 -22.88
C ASP A 149 -33.31 -16.83 -24.34
N ARG A 150 -33.55 -15.53 -24.55
CA ARG A 150 -33.74 -14.95 -25.90
C ARG A 150 -32.80 -13.80 -26.27
N TRP A 151 -31.59 -13.75 -25.71
CA TRP A 151 -30.59 -12.70 -26.00
C TRP A 151 -29.26 -13.18 -26.59
N LEU A 152 -29.20 -14.38 -27.16
CA LEU A 152 -28.02 -14.88 -27.90
C LEU A 152 -28.40 -15.19 -29.35
N ASN A 153 -28.71 -14.16 -30.14
CA ASN A 153 -28.53 -14.13 -31.59
C ASN A 153 -29.04 -12.80 -32.17
N GLU A 154 -28.20 -11.77 -32.17
CA GLU A 154 -28.32 -10.71 -33.18
C GLU A 154 -26.95 -10.39 -33.75
N SER A 155 -26.89 -10.50 -35.06
CA SER A 155 -25.72 -10.38 -35.90
C SER A 155 -25.22 -8.93 -35.95
N ALA A 156 -23.90 -8.77 -35.97
CA ALA A 156 -23.23 -7.48 -36.13
C ALA A 156 -23.65 -6.76 -37.42
N PRO A 157 -24.01 -5.46 -37.38
CA PRO A 157 -24.07 -4.63 -38.57
C PRO A 157 -22.65 -4.25 -38.99
N GLY A 158 -22.34 -4.46 -40.27
CA GLY A 158 -21.07 -4.18 -40.90
C GLY A 158 -20.66 -2.71 -40.78
N TRP A 159 -19.39 -2.50 -40.42
CA TRP A 159 -18.75 -1.19 -40.45
C TRP A 159 -18.27 -0.91 -41.88
N SER A 160 -19.01 -0.09 -42.60
CA SER A 160 -18.56 0.52 -43.85
C SER A 160 -17.62 1.70 -43.57
N SER A 161 -16.39 1.60 -44.07
CA SER A 161 -15.35 2.62 -44.02
C SER A 161 -15.80 3.96 -44.62
N PRO A 162 -15.49 5.10 -44.00
CA PRO A 162 -15.62 6.39 -44.67
C PRO A 162 -14.45 6.61 -45.64
N ASN A 163 -14.82 6.99 -46.87
CA ASN A 163 -13.93 7.39 -47.96
C ASN A 163 -12.99 8.53 -47.55
N LEU A 164 -11.68 8.32 -47.74
CA LEU A 164 -10.66 9.37 -47.73
C LEU A 164 -10.74 10.18 -49.03
N PRO A 165 -10.81 11.51 -48.99
CA PRO A 165 -10.69 12.32 -50.19
C PRO A 165 -9.25 12.33 -50.72
N SER A 166 -9.14 12.21 -52.04
CA SER A 166 -7.92 12.21 -52.83
C SER A 166 -7.13 13.52 -52.66
N ILE A 167 -5.83 13.40 -52.36
CA ILE A 167 -4.89 14.52 -52.29
C ILE A 167 -4.64 15.03 -53.71
N GLY A 168 -5.23 16.18 -54.03
CA GLY A 168 -4.98 16.94 -55.26
C GLY A 168 -3.71 17.79 -55.15
N ALA A 169 -3.06 17.99 -56.31
CA ALA A 169 -1.77 18.63 -56.48
C ALA A 169 -1.66 20.06 -55.91
N VAL A 170 -0.45 20.38 -55.42
CA VAL A 170 -0.03 21.69 -54.91
C VAL A 170 0.26 22.65 -56.08
N PRO A 171 -0.43 23.81 -56.19
CA PRO A 171 0.04 24.90 -57.03
C PRO A 171 0.99 25.82 -56.25
N SER A 172 2.14 26.08 -56.84
CA SER A 172 3.14 27.05 -56.44
C SER A 172 2.74 28.47 -56.88
N ASN A 173 2.31 29.32 -55.94
CA ASN A 173 2.61 30.77 -55.88
C ASN A 173 1.91 31.44 -54.68
N PRO A 174 2.59 32.33 -53.92
CA PRO A 174 1.97 33.08 -52.82
C PRO A 174 1.23 34.34 -53.33
N PRO A 175 0.00 34.62 -52.86
CA PRO A 175 -0.64 35.91 -53.06
C PRO A 175 -0.17 36.96 -52.02
N ALA A 176 -0.15 38.23 -52.45
CA ALA A 176 0.25 39.40 -51.69
C ALA A 176 -0.66 39.69 -50.46
N PRO A 177 -0.16 40.42 -49.43
CA PRO A 177 -0.93 40.67 -48.21
C PRO A 177 -2.08 41.66 -48.46
N ALA A 178 -3.31 41.20 -48.16
CA ALA A 178 -4.51 42.03 -48.13
C ALA A 178 -4.64 42.76 -46.78
N SER A 179 -5.07 44.01 -46.86
CA SER A 179 -5.24 45.00 -45.80
C SER A 179 -6.19 44.55 -44.69
N THR A 180 -5.77 44.74 -43.44
CA THR A 180 -6.55 44.52 -42.22
C THR A 180 -7.76 45.47 -42.13
N PRO A 181 -9.00 44.99 -41.94
CA PRO A 181 -10.14 45.86 -41.64
C PRO A 181 -10.13 46.33 -40.17
N PRO A 182 -10.73 47.50 -39.87
CA PRO A 182 -10.72 48.09 -38.53
C PRO A 182 -11.59 47.30 -37.53
N ILE A 183 -11.06 47.14 -36.32
CA ILE A 183 -11.69 46.49 -35.17
C ILE A 183 -12.95 47.26 -34.76
N GLN A 184 -14.11 46.62 -34.89
CA GLN A 184 -15.36 47.10 -34.28
C GLN A 184 -15.33 46.80 -32.77
N SER A 185 -15.50 47.85 -31.98
CA SER A 185 -15.65 47.81 -30.52
C SER A 185 -17.01 47.25 -30.14
N TYR A 186 -17.03 46.10 -29.46
CA TYR A 186 -18.22 45.56 -28.83
C TYR A 186 -18.51 46.29 -27.51
N PRO A 187 -19.78 46.60 -27.19
CA PRO A 187 -20.15 47.21 -25.92
C PRO A 187 -19.98 46.23 -24.75
N THR A 188 -19.32 46.72 -23.71
CA THR A 188 -19.07 46.06 -22.42
C THR A 188 -20.38 45.61 -21.75
N PRO A 189 -20.55 44.33 -21.40
CA PRO A 189 -21.66 43.88 -20.59
C PRO A 189 -21.57 44.48 -19.19
N GLN A 190 -22.64 45.16 -18.76
CA GLN A 190 -22.78 45.70 -17.42
C GLN A 190 -22.86 44.55 -16.39
N ASN A 191 -22.09 44.71 -15.30
CA ASN A 191 -22.01 43.81 -14.14
C ASN A 191 -23.40 43.45 -13.59
N PRO A 192 -23.76 42.16 -13.47
CA PRO A 192 -24.74 41.74 -12.49
C PRO A 192 -24.13 41.84 -11.09
N THR A 193 -24.45 42.93 -10.40
CA THR A 193 -24.30 43.11 -8.96
C THR A 193 -25.06 41.99 -8.23
N HIS A 194 -24.48 41.48 -7.14
CA HIS A 194 -24.96 40.36 -6.28
C HIS A 194 -24.64 38.93 -6.76
N LEU A 195 -23.35 38.58 -6.70
CA LEU A 195 -22.94 37.23 -6.32
C LEU A 195 -22.32 37.29 -4.93
N THR A 196 -22.91 36.52 -4.04
CA THR A 196 -22.50 36.18 -2.68
C THR A 196 -20.98 36.12 -2.57
N SER A 197 -20.42 36.78 -1.54
CA SER A 197 -19.00 36.69 -1.19
C SER A 197 -18.50 35.25 -1.34
N PRO A 198 -17.45 34.97 -2.13
CA PRO A 198 -16.88 33.63 -2.16
C PRO A 198 -16.47 33.30 -0.73
N ALA A 199 -17.07 32.24 -0.17
CA ALA A 199 -16.70 31.69 1.11
C ALA A 199 -15.17 31.68 1.19
N GLN A 200 -14.60 32.27 2.25
CA GLN A 200 -13.16 32.21 2.51
C GLN A 200 -12.76 30.74 2.37
N SER A 201 -12.04 30.45 1.27
CA SER A 201 -11.60 29.11 0.98
C SER A 201 -10.81 28.61 2.18
N ASP A 202 -11.03 27.36 2.55
CA ASP A 202 -10.48 26.77 3.76
C ASP A 202 -8.99 26.49 3.50
N THR A 203 -8.18 27.56 3.46
CA THR A 203 -6.87 27.61 2.80
C THR A 203 -5.91 26.52 3.24
N VAL A 204 -6.02 26.06 4.48
CA VAL A 204 -5.21 24.96 5.02
C VAL A 204 -5.66 23.61 4.50
N PHE A 205 -6.96 23.33 4.46
CA PHE A 205 -7.49 22.10 3.90
C PHE A 205 -7.23 22.05 2.39
N ASP A 206 -7.41 23.16 1.67
CA ASP A 206 -7.09 23.22 0.24
C ASP A 206 -5.61 23.00 -0.03
N SER A 207 -4.73 23.64 0.76
CA SER A 207 -3.29 23.42 0.67
C SER A 207 -2.92 21.96 0.99
N ALA A 208 -3.52 21.39 2.03
CA ALA A 208 -3.30 20.00 2.44
C ALA A 208 -3.70 19.01 1.34
N ARG A 209 -4.85 19.23 0.72
CA ARG A 209 -5.37 18.42 -0.39
C ARG A 209 -4.45 18.41 -1.61
N ILE A 210 -3.72 19.49 -1.86
CA ILE A 210 -2.84 19.62 -3.02
C ILE A 210 -1.42 19.15 -2.69
N ARG A 211 -0.93 19.45 -1.48
CA ARG A 211 0.51 19.37 -1.16
C ARG A 211 0.91 18.23 -0.25
N LEU A 212 -0.01 17.60 0.48
CA LEU A 212 0.34 16.52 1.40
C LEU A 212 0.33 15.15 0.72
N PRO A 213 0.96 14.14 1.34
CA PRO A 213 0.89 12.76 0.86
C PRO A 213 -0.54 12.30 0.62
N TYR A 214 -0.70 11.47 -0.42
CA TYR A 214 -2.00 11.02 -0.90
C TYR A 214 -2.98 10.53 0.19
N PRO A 215 -2.56 9.77 1.22
CA PRO A 215 -3.47 9.36 2.29
C PRO A 215 -4.15 10.51 3.03
N ILE A 216 -3.40 11.59 3.30
CA ILE A 216 -3.96 12.78 3.98
C ILE A 216 -4.82 13.57 3.00
N ALA A 217 -4.29 13.84 1.80
CA ALA A 217 -4.96 14.65 0.80
C ALA A 217 -6.31 14.06 0.36
N ARG A 218 -6.38 12.74 0.21
CA ARG A 218 -7.62 12.02 -0.12
C ARG A 218 -8.66 12.10 0.99
N SER A 219 -8.28 11.93 2.27
CA SER A 219 -9.20 12.11 3.39
C SER A 219 -9.73 13.54 3.46
N VAL A 220 -8.88 14.54 3.19
CA VAL A 220 -9.29 15.94 3.08
C VAL A 220 -10.30 16.15 1.95
N ARG A 221 -10.04 15.58 0.76
CA ARG A 221 -11.00 15.63 -0.36
C ARG A 221 -12.34 15.01 0.03
N ALA A 222 -12.34 13.86 0.70
CA ALA A 222 -13.56 13.18 1.11
C ALA A 222 -14.40 14.04 2.06
N TYR A 223 -13.76 14.71 3.03
CA TYR A 223 -14.41 15.70 3.88
C TYR A 223 -15.02 16.86 3.07
N GLN A 224 -14.24 17.47 2.17
CA GLN A 224 -14.69 18.63 1.38
C GLN A 224 -15.83 18.31 0.41
N MET A 225 -15.86 17.08 -0.13
CA MET A 225 -16.89 16.63 -1.07
C MET A 225 -18.16 16.14 -0.38
N SER A 226 -18.12 15.89 0.93
CA SER A 226 -19.27 15.42 1.68
C SER A 226 -20.21 16.57 2.04
N SER A 227 -21.48 16.45 1.68
CA SER A 227 -22.54 17.36 2.12
C SER A 227 -23.27 16.90 3.38
N GLU A 228 -23.06 15.65 3.83
CA GLU A 228 -23.74 15.08 4.98
C GLU A 228 -22.92 15.28 6.27
N PRO A 229 -23.46 15.95 7.32
CA PRO A 229 -22.70 16.28 8.52
C PRO A 229 -22.12 15.08 9.28
N LEU A 230 -22.87 13.97 9.33
CA LEU A 230 -22.40 12.74 9.98
C LEU A 230 -21.19 12.14 9.26
N GLN A 231 -21.14 12.25 7.93
CA GLN A 231 -20.01 11.78 7.14
C GLN A 231 -18.83 12.74 7.25
N GLN A 232 -19.07 14.07 7.21
CA GLN A 232 -18.03 15.07 7.41
C GLN A 232 -17.29 14.86 8.74
N TYR A 233 -18.02 14.63 9.82
CA TYR A 233 -17.45 14.31 11.14
C TYR A 233 -16.57 13.05 11.09
N GLY A 234 -17.00 12.00 10.39
CA GLY A 234 -16.19 10.81 10.08
C GLY A 234 -14.88 11.14 9.39
N TYR A 235 -14.97 11.84 8.27
CA TYR A 235 -13.79 12.19 7.48
C TYR A 235 -12.81 13.09 8.25
N LEU A 236 -13.28 13.94 9.17
CA LEU A 236 -12.37 14.71 10.03
C LEU A 236 -11.52 13.78 10.94
N LEU A 237 -12.11 12.75 11.53
CA LEU A 237 -11.34 11.77 12.30
C LEU A 237 -10.36 10.99 11.40
N ASP A 238 -10.79 10.62 10.20
CA ASP A 238 -9.93 9.92 9.23
C ASP A 238 -8.75 10.80 8.79
N ILE A 239 -8.94 12.12 8.65
CA ILE A 239 -7.83 13.06 8.38
C ILE A 239 -6.82 13.02 9.53
N GLY A 240 -7.28 13.06 10.79
CA GLY A 240 -6.41 12.99 11.95
C GLY A 240 -5.64 11.68 12.04
N GLU A 241 -6.29 10.54 11.75
CA GLU A 241 -5.62 9.24 11.65
C GLU A 241 -4.57 9.22 10.52
N SER A 242 -4.94 9.65 9.31
CA SER A 242 -4.02 9.74 8.18
C SER A 242 -2.79 10.60 8.51
N VAL A 243 -2.98 11.74 9.17
CA VAL A 243 -1.85 12.59 9.60
C VAL A 243 -0.96 11.86 10.60
N THR A 244 -1.54 11.25 11.64
CA THR A 244 -0.77 10.50 12.63
C THR A 244 0.04 9.37 12.00
N ILE A 245 -0.59 8.57 11.14
CA ILE A 245 0.06 7.41 10.52
C ILE A 245 1.13 7.86 9.51
N CYS A 246 0.88 8.87 8.67
CA CYS A 246 1.88 9.35 7.72
C CYS A 246 3.12 9.93 8.43
N VAL A 247 2.94 10.74 9.47
CA VAL A 247 4.07 11.26 10.27
C VAL A 247 4.77 10.10 10.99
N GLY A 248 4.00 9.22 11.62
CA GLY A 248 4.50 8.05 12.33
C GLY A 248 5.29 7.07 11.45
N ALA A 249 4.85 6.83 10.22
CA ALA A 249 5.54 5.97 9.27
C ALA A 249 6.87 6.56 8.81
N VAL A 250 6.94 7.88 8.58
CA VAL A 250 8.21 8.56 8.29
C VAL A 250 9.16 8.45 9.49
N ALA A 251 8.64 8.63 10.72
CA ALA A 251 9.39 8.41 11.94
C ALA A 251 9.94 6.97 12.04
N ALA A 252 9.06 5.99 11.86
CA ALA A 252 9.39 4.56 11.94
C ALA A 252 10.47 4.17 10.92
N ALA A 253 10.31 4.61 9.67
CA ALA A 253 11.24 4.34 8.59
C ALA A 253 12.60 5.00 8.83
N TRP A 254 12.63 6.23 9.33
CA TRP A 254 13.88 6.89 9.69
C TRP A 254 14.57 6.21 10.89
N MET A 255 13.80 5.86 11.94
CA MET A 255 14.34 5.18 13.11
C MET A 255 14.86 3.79 12.78
N ARG A 256 14.20 3.05 11.87
CA ARG A 256 14.73 1.79 11.33
C ARG A 256 16.16 1.94 10.81
N ASP A 257 16.43 3.01 10.07
CA ASP A 257 17.70 3.18 9.36
C ASP A 257 18.82 3.78 10.23
N HIS A 258 18.46 4.53 11.27
CA HIS A 258 19.44 5.32 12.05
C HIS A 258 19.46 5.00 13.55
N CYS A 259 18.37 4.45 14.09
CA CYS A 259 18.17 4.25 15.53
C CYS A 259 17.34 2.99 15.82
N SER A 260 17.64 1.87 15.15
CA SER A 260 16.87 0.61 15.29
C SER A 260 16.85 0.07 16.72
N ASP A 261 17.87 0.41 17.51
CA ASP A 261 17.98 0.00 18.90
C ASP A 261 17.16 0.85 19.88
N HIS A 262 16.55 1.94 19.42
CA HIS A 262 15.84 2.87 20.30
C HIS A 262 14.65 2.18 21.02
N PRO A 263 14.50 2.32 22.34
CA PRO A 263 13.48 1.60 23.12
C PRO A 263 12.05 1.79 22.61
N GLU A 264 11.66 3.02 22.28
CA GLU A 264 10.33 3.32 21.75
C GLU A 264 10.09 2.71 20.36
N PHE A 265 11.12 2.55 19.53
CA PHE A 265 10.97 1.86 18.25
C PHE A 265 10.76 0.35 18.47
N LYS A 266 11.54 -0.28 19.36
CA LYS A 266 11.32 -1.69 19.74
C LYS A 266 9.94 -1.92 20.34
N ARG A 267 9.49 -1.04 21.22
CA ARG A 267 8.14 -1.08 21.82
C ARG A 267 7.05 -0.93 20.76
N PHE A 268 7.24 -0.01 19.81
CA PHE A 268 6.34 0.15 18.68
C PHE A 268 6.25 -1.14 17.84
N LEU A 269 7.39 -1.75 17.50
CA LEU A 269 7.43 -3.02 16.77
C LEU A 269 6.75 -4.15 17.55
N GLN A 270 6.92 -4.23 18.87
CA GLN A 270 6.21 -5.20 19.72
C GLN A 270 4.69 -4.96 19.74
N GLY A 271 4.27 -3.68 19.73
CA GLY A 271 2.85 -3.31 19.69
C GLY A 271 2.11 -3.86 18.47
N MET A 272 2.81 -4.06 17.35
CA MET A 272 2.24 -4.65 16.13
C MET A 272 1.67 -6.06 16.34
N ASP A 273 2.10 -6.83 17.35
CA ASP A 273 1.55 -8.18 17.60
C ASP A 273 0.07 -8.16 18.03
N ARG A 274 -0.40 -7.02 18.57
CA ARG A 274 -1.79 -6.84 19.02
C ARG A 274 -2.58 -5.90 18.12
N GLY A 275 -1.90 -5.25 17.19
CA GLY A 275 -2.39 -4.14 16.41
C GLY A 275 -2.22 -2.79 17.06
N LEU A 276 -1.94 -1.82 16.20
CA LEU A 276 -1.68 -0.45 16.62
C LEU A 276 -2.99 0.34 16.67
N SER A 277 -3.27 0.91 17.83
CA SER A 277 -4.26 1.97 17.93
C SER A 277 -3.73 3.26 17.30
N HIS A 278 -4.63 4.20 17.00
CA HIS A 278 -4.27 5.55 16.55
C HIS A 278 -3.24 6.20 17.49
N GLY A 279 -3.44 6.12 18.81
CA GLY A 279 -2.51 6.70 19.80
C GLY A 279 -1.17 5.97 19.92
N SER A 280 -1.04 4.73 19.44
CA SER A 280 0.19 3.92 19.56
C SER A 280 1.38 4.52 18.79
N TRP A 281 1.12 5.38 17.81
CA TRP A 281 2.14 6.07 17.02
C TRP A 281 2.77 7.27 17.73
N HIS A 282 2.09 7.84 18.73
CA HIS A 282 2.50 9.10 19.35
C HIS A 282 3.86 9.02 20.09
N PRO A 283 4.15 7.99 20.92
CA PRO A 283 5.45 7.85 21.56
C PRO A 283 6.60 7.73 20.54
N LEU A 284 6.36 7.01 19.44
CA LEU A 284 7.33 6.84 18.36
C LEU A 284 7.63 8.17 17.68
N ILE A 285 6.61 8.97 17.35
CA ILE A 285 6.77 10.28 16.71
C ILE A 285 7.63 11.21 17.57
N THR A 286 7.37 11.27 18.89
CA THR A 286 8.15 12.07 19.83
C THR A 286 9.59 11.58 19.94
N ALA A 287 9.79 10.27 20.09
CA ALA A 287 11.11 9.65 20.16
C ALA A 287 11.95 9.92 18.90
N ALA A 288 11.35 9.80 17.72
CA ALA A 288 12.01 10.11 16.45
C ALA A 288 12.42 11.59 16.37
N ALA A 289 11.55 12.51 16.81
CA ALA A 289 11.87 13.94 16.81
C ALA A 289 13.06 14.25 17.74
N SER A 290 13.11 13.65 18.92
CA SER A 290 14.25 13.76 19.84
C SER A 290 15.54 13.20 19.23
N ALA A 291 15.48 12.00 18.66
CA ALA A 291 16.64 11.37 18.02
C ALA A 291 17.13 12.17 16.80
N MET A 292 16.22 12.69 15.97
CA MET A 292 16.59 13.52 14.81
C MET A 292 17.20 14.87 15.22
N ALA A 293 16.83 15.44 16.37
CA ALA A 293 17.40 16.72 16.81
C ALA A 293 18.92 16.69 16.99
N GLU A 294 19.49 15.50 17.21
CA GLU A 294 20.91 15.28 17.46
C GLU A 294 21.63 14.61 16.27
N HIS A 295 20.90 14.26 15.21
CA HIS A 295 21.41 13.44 14.12
C HIS A 295 21.68 14.23 12.83
N SER A 296 22.82 13.99 12.17
CA SER A 296 23.21 14.73 10.95
C SER A 296 22.33 14.45 9.73
N SER A 297 21.68 13.28 9.70
CA SER A 297 20.68 12.88 8.69
C SER A 297 19.24 13.17 9.10
N ALA A 298 19.03 14.19 9.94
CA ALA A 298 17.69 14.65 10.30
C ALA A 298 16.89 15.05 9.05
N LEU A 299 15.58 14.82 9.10
CA LEU A 299 14.71 15.25 8.01
C LEU A 299 14.35 16.71 8.14
N ASP A 300 14.49 17.44 7.02
CA ASP A 300 14.19 18.86 6.96
C ASP A 300 12.81 19.14 7.53
N ASN A 301 12.73 20.08 8.47
CA ASN A 301 11.49 20.53 9.09
C ASN A 301 10.68 19.46 9.86
N TYR A 302 11.17 18.22 10.03
CA TYR A 302 10.47 17.20 10.81
C TYR A 302 10.41 17.61 12.29
N VAL A 303 11.56 17.90 12.90
CA VAL A 303 11.66 18.30 14.31
C VAL A 303 10.79 19.55 14.62
N PRO A 304 10.90 20.69 13.94
CA PRO A 304 10.04 21.85 14.20
C PRO A 304 8.56 21.62 13.84
N GLY A 305 8.27 20.70 12.91
CA GLY A 305 6.92 20.29 12.55
C GLY A 305 6.23 19.45 13.63
N VAL A 306 6.99 18.65 14.38
CA VAL A 306 6.47 17.78 15.44
C VAL A 306 6.50 18.43 16.82
N THR A 307 7.55 19.20 17.12
CA THR A 307 7.75 19.83 18.43
C THR A 307 6.91 21.09 18.64
N SER A 308 6.79 21.53 19.89
CA SER A 308 6.10 22.77 20.24
C SER A 308 6.84 24.01 19.75
N SER A 309 6.11 25.07 19.43
CA SER A 309 6.67 26.40 19.19
C SER A 309 5.93 27.45 20.00
N LYS A 310 6.45 28.68 20.04
CA LYS A 310 5.83 29.81 20.76
C LYS A 310 4.35 30.04 20.37
N LYS A 311 3.98 29.72 19.14
CA LYS A 311 2.63 29.98 18.59
C LYS A 311 1.73 28.75 18.54
N MET A 312 2.27 27.53 18.65
CA MET A 312 1.52 26.30 18.43
C MET A 312 2.04 25.16 19.32
N PRO A 313 1.14 24.36 19.93
CA PRO A 313 1.52 23.14 20.64
C PRO A 313 2.28 22.14 19.76
N ALA A 314 2.86 21.11 20.38
CA ALA A 314 3.45 20.00 19.64
C ALA A 314 2.37 19.26 18.84
N LEU A 315 2.73 18.71 17.69
CA LEU A 315 1.79 18.02 16.81
C LEU A 315 1.10 16.84 17.52
N VAL A 316 1.85 16.08 18.31
CA VAL A 316 1.33 14.94 19.08
C VAL A 316 0.28 15.38 20.10
N ASP A 317 0.42 16.56 20.72
CA ASP A 317 -0.57 17.06 21.67
C ASP A 317 -1.86 17.47 20.96
N ILE A 318 -1.76 18.09 19.77
CA ILE A 318 -2.92 18.43 18.94
C ILE A 318 -3.63 17.14 18.48
N LEU A 319 -2.89 16.13 18.04
CA LEU A 319 -3.46 14.86 17.58
C LEU A 319 -4.08 14.04 18.73
N ARG A 320 -3.64 14.25 19.98
CA ARG A 320 -4.26 13.62 21.15
C ARG A 320 -5.71 14.07 21.33
N GLU A 321 -6.02 15.33 21.06
CA GLU A 321 -7.41 15.84 21.05
C GLU A 321 -8.29 15.05 20.04
N VAL A 322 -7.73 14.69 18.88
CA VAL A 322 -8.44 13.91 17.85
C VAL A 322 -8.60 12.45 18.27
N VAL A 323 -7.58 11.84 18.88
CA VAL A 323 -7.66 10.48 19.43
C VAL A 323 -8.73 10.39 20.52
N GLU A 324 -8.82 11.39 21.40
CA GLU A 324 -9.86 11.44 22.42
C GLU A 324 -11.26 11.51 21.81
N GLU A 325 -11.46 12.32 20.77
CA GLU A 325 -12.74 12.37 20.05
C GLU A 325 -13.07 11.02 19.37
N ARG A 326 -12.06 10.37 18.79
CA ARG A 326 -12.23 9.04 18.18
C ARG A 326 -12.58 7.96 19.20
N ASN A 327 -11.95 8.00 20.37
CA ASN A 327 -12.28 7.08 21.47
C ASN A 327 -13.71 7.35 21.96
N ARG A 328 -14.13 8.61 22.07
CA ARG A 328 -15.53 8.95 22.39
C ARG A 328 -16.50 8.34 21.37
N TRP A 329 -16.21 8.45 20.07
CA TRP A 329 -16.99 7.78 19.04
C TRP A 329 -17.03 6.25 19.27
N ALA A 330 -15.87 5.60 19.40
CA ALA A 330 -15.77 4.16 19.54
C ALA A 330 -16.52 3.61 20.77
N HIS A 331 -16.59 4.39 21.85
CA HIS A 331 -17.29 4.04 23.08
C HIS A 331 -18.77 4.47 23.12
N GLY A 332 -19.40 4.64 21.94
CA GLY A 332 -20.84 4.85 21.83
C GLY A 332 -21.29 6.30 21.88
N SER A 333 -20.39 7.26 22.12
CA SER A 333 -20.69 8.70 22.09
C SER A 333 -20.56 9.28 20.68
N ARG A 334 -20.91 8.50 19.65
CA ARG A 334 -20.99 8.98 18.27
C ARG A 334 -22.15 9.98 18.15
N PRO A 335 -22.00 11.09 17.39
CA PRO A 335 -23.14 11.97 17.14
C PRO A 335 -24.28 11.20 16.48
N THR A 336 -25.47 11.33 17.05
CA THR A 336 -26.67 10.61 16.60
C THR A 336 -27.57 11.47 15.73
N THR A 337 -27.40 12.79 15.81
CA THR A 337 -28.18 13.77 15.06
C THR A 337 -27.29 14.63 14.17
N LYS A 338 -27.88 15.21 13.10
CA LYS A 338 -27.16 16.13 12.22
C LYS A 338 -26.64 17.36 12.97
N GLY A 339 -27.45 17.93 13.87
CA GLY A 339 -27.06 19.10 14.66
C GLY A 339 -25.87 18.82 15.59
N GLU A 340 -25.86 17.65 16.24
CA GLU A 340 -24.73 17.23 17.07
C GLU A 340 -23.46 17.02 16.22
N ALA A 341 -23.58 16.38 15.05
CA ALA A 341 -22.47 16.15 14.14
C ALA A 341 -21.87 17.47 13.62
N MET A 342 -22.71 18.47 13.32
CA MET A 342 -22.28 19.82 12.92
C MET A 342 -21.52 20.49 14.07
N ALA A 343 -22.08 20.53 15.28
CA ALA A 343 -21.44 21.16 16.43
C ALA A 343 -20.07 20.53 16.76
N ARG A 344 -19.96 19.19 16.67
CA ARG A 344 -18.69 18.49 16.87
C ARG A 344 -17.70 18.74 15.74
N THR A 345 -18.16 18.77 14.49
CA THR A 345 -17.35 19.15 13.32
C THR A 345 -16.77 20.55 13.49
N ASP A 346 -17.58 21.53 13.92
CA ASP A 346 -17.14 22.91 14.16
C ASP A 346 -16.08 23.01 15.26
N THR A 347 -16.15 22.12 16.26
CA THR A 347 -15.16 22.04 17.34
C THR A 347 -13.85 21.37 16.89
N LEU A 348 -13.96 20.29 16.10
CA LEU A 348 -12.82 19.48 15.67
C LEU A 348 -12.04 20.11 14.51
N LYS A 349 -12.72 20.84 13.62
CA LYS A 349 -12.10 21.45 12.43
C LYS A 349 -10.93 22.39 12.77
N PRO A 350 -10.99 23.30 13.76
CA PRO A 350 -9.85 24.11 14.17
C PRO A 350 -8.67 23.30 14.74
N VAL A 351 -8.94 22.14 15.37
CA VAL A 351 -7.89 21.23 15.86
C VAL A 351 -7.12 20.65 14.67
N LEU A 352 -7.84 20.16 13.67
CA LEU A 352 -7.25 19.59 12.46
C LEU A 352 -6.56 20.63 11.58
N ASP A 353 -7.08 21.87 11.50
CA ASP A 353 -6.38 22.98 10.86
C ASP A 353 -4.98 23.19 11.45
N ARG A 354 -4.85 23.18 12.80
CA ARG A 354 -3.55 23.27 13.47
C ARG A 354 -2.67 22.05 13.18
N ALA A 355 -3.23 20.85 13.20
CA ALA A 355 -2.50 19.62 12.90
C ALA A 355 -1.96 19.61 11.47
N LEU A 356 -2.77 19.97 10.47
CA LEU A 356 -2.39 20.06 9.06
C LEU A 356 -1.31 21.13 8.84
N LYS A 357 -1.44 22.30 9.48
CA LYS A 357 -0.39 23.34 9.47
C LYS A 357 0.95 22.80 9.99
N LYS A 358 0.93 22.08 11.12
CA LYS A 358 2.12 21.47 11.71
C LYS A 358 2.70 20.35 10.83
N ALA A 359 1.85 19.53 10.22
CA ALA A 359 2.24 18.45 9.32
C ALA A 359 2.63 18.92 7.91
N SER A 360 2.59 20.23 7.61
CA SER A 360 2.91 20.80 6.29
C SER A 360 4.32 20.47 5.81
N PHE A 361 5.26 20.14 6.70
CA PHE A 361 6.60 19.68 6.33
C PHE A 361 6.57 18.41 5.48
N LEU A 362 5.54 17.56 5.60
CA LEU A 362 5.38 16.38 4.73
C LEU A 362 5.20 16.78 3.26
N GLY A 363 4.71 17.98 2.97
CA GLY A 363 4.62 18.49 1.60
C GLY A 363 5.96 18.91 1.00
N VAL A 364 7.00 19.05 1.83
CA VAL A 364 8.39 19.26 1.35
C VAL A 364 9.01 17.94 0.91
N HIS A 365 8.66 16.84 1.59
CA HIS A 365 9.21 15.51 1.32
C HIS A 365 8.29 14.72 0.41
N ARG A 366 8.48 14.81 -0.90
CA ARG A 366 7.61 14.15 -1.89
C ARG A 366 7.58 12.64 -1.67
N TRP A 367 6.38 12.07 -1.57
CA TRP A 367 6.21 10.63 -1.61
C TRP A 367 6.23 10.17 -3.07
N ILE A 368 7.03 9.15 -3.34
CA ILE A 368 7.18 8.58 -4.68
C ILE A 368 6.99 7.07 -4.62
N LEU A 369 6.23 6.53 -5.57
CA LEU A 369 6.05 5.10 -5.77
C LEU A 369 6.92 4.66 -6.95
N VAL A 370 7.88 3.78 -6.72
CA VAL A 370 8.79 3.32 -7.78
C VAL A 370 8.07 2.33 -8.68
N ARG A 371 7.91 2.70 -9.96
CA ARG A 371 7.23 1.85 -10.97
C ARG A 371 8.24 1.05 -11.78
N HIS A 372 9.36 1.68 -12.11
CA HIS A 372 10.40 1.10 -12.94
C HIS A 372 11.76 1.65 -12.54
N ILE A 373 12.81 0.84 -12.66
CA ILE A 373 14.18 1.28 -12.40
C ILE A 373 15.17 0.53 -13.29
N GLU A 374 16.05 1.28 -13.94
CA GLU A 374 17.11 0.74 -14.79
C GLU A 374 18.46 1.31 -14.41
N PHE A 375 19.50 0.49 -14.51
CA PHE A 375 20.87 0.94 -14.28
C PHE A 375 21.50 1.45 -15.58
N ASP A 376 21.73 2.76 -15.66
CA ASP A 376 22.50 3.37 -16.72
C ASP A 376 24.01 3.15 -16.47
N ARG A 377 24.61 2.31 -17.31
CA ARG A 377 26.04 1.96 -17.22
C ARG A 377 26.96 3.13 -17.57
N ARG A 378 26.53 4.04 -18.46
CA ARG A 378 27.34 5.17 -18.94
C ARG A 378 27.52 6.19 -17.83
N TYR A 379 26.44 6.54 -17.15
CA TYR A 379 26.47 7.52 -16.06
C TYR A 379 26.66 6.89 -14.67
N ARG A 380 26.60 5.55 -14.58
CA ARG A 380 26.67 4.79 -13.32
C ARG A 380 25.59 5.21 -12.32
N LYS A 381 24.41 5.53 -12.84
CA LYS A 381 23.22 5.92 -12.06
C LYS A 381 22.06 4.99 -12.36
N PHE A 382 21.06 5.05 -11.51
CA PHE A 382 19.77 4.43 -11.78
C PHE A 382 18.81 5.50 -12.26
N GLU A 383 18.16 5.25 -13.38
CA GLU A 383 17.04 6.03 -13.87
C GLU A 383 15.76 5.32 -13.45
N ALA A 384 14.92 6.00 -12.68
CA ALA A 384 13.67 5.45 -12.17
C ALA A 384 12.48 6.25 -12.68
N SER A 385 11.45 5.52 -13.15
CA SER A 385 10.12 6.07 -13.37
C SER A 385 9.30 5.89 -12.11
N VAL A 386 8.74 6.98 -11.61
CA VAL A 386 8.06 7.02 -10.31
C VAL A 386 6.70 7.69 -10.43
N GLY A 387 5.71 7.17 -9.71
CA GLY A 387 4.44 7.87 -9.49
C GLY A 387 4.56 8.82 -8.30
N VAL A 388 4.17 10.08 -8.46
CA VAL A 388 4.18 11.09 -7.40
C VAL A 388 2.96 10.90 -6.51
N ALA A 389 3.16 10.27 -5.36
CA ALA A 389 2.14 9.90 -4.38
C ALA A 389 1.69 11.08 -3.49
N MET A 390 1.45 12.24 -4.12
CA MET A 390 1.05 13.49 -3.47
C MET A 390 -0.30 13.95 -4.03
N GLY A 391 -1.03 14.75 -3.26
CA GLY A 391 -2.35 15.23 -3.67
C GLY A 391 -3.42 14.14 -3.59
N ASP A 392 -4.66 14.46 -3.95
CA ASP A 392 -5.83 13.62 -3.69
C ASP A 392 -6.18 12.62 -4.80
N HIS A 393 -5.42 12.59 -5.89
CA HIS A 393 -5.71 11.76 -7.05
C HIS A 393 -5.11 10.35 -6.91
N PRO A 394 -5.90 9.27 -7.14
CA PRO A 394 -5.41 7.89 -7.02
C PRO A 394 -4.43 7.49 -8.13
N ASP A 395 -4.56 8.09 -9.32
CA ASP A 395 -3.60 7.93 -10.41
C ASP A 395 -2.49 8.96 -10.26
N PHE A 396 -1.34 8.50 -9.80
CA PHE A 396 -0.18 9.36 -9.54
C PHE A 396 0.46 9.84 -10.83
N GLU A 397 0.76 11.15 -10.88
CA GLU A 397 1.55 11.74 -11.96
C GLU A 397 2.89 11.00 -12.09
N ILE A 398 3.26 10.62 -13.31
CA ILE A 398 4.52 9.93 -13.58
C ILE A 398 5.64 10.96 -13.74
N SER A 399 6.74 10.74 -13.05
CA SER A 399 7.95 11.54 -13.13
C SER A 399 9.17 10.63 -13.30
N SER A 400 10.27 11.17 -13.78
CA SER A 400 11.55 10.46 -13.90
C SER A 400 12.56 11.08 -12.94
N ILE A 401 13.30 10.22 -12.23
CA ILE A 401 14.36 10.64 -11.32
C ILE A 401 15.64 9.84 -11.58
N SER A 402 16.78 10.50 -11.39
CA SER A 402 18.10 9.88 -11.46
C SER A 402 18.68 9.76 -10.04
N THR A 403 19.14 8.58 -9.65
CA THR A 403 19.65 8.30 -8.31
C THR A 403 20.93 7.45 -8.34
N ASN A 404 21.79 7.62 -7.34
CA ASN A 404 22.99 6.80 -7.17
C ASN A 404 22.71 5.49 -6.40
N THR A 405 21.55 5.39 -5.76
CA THR A 405 21.14 4.23 -4.96
C THR A 405 20.00 3.49 -5.65
N PRO A 406 20.05 2.15 -5.71
CA PRO A 406 18.92 1.39 -6.24
C PRO A 406 17.72 1.56 -5.31
N LEU A 407 16.54 1.78 -5.89
CA LEU A 407 15.27 1.79 -5.18
C LEU A 407 14.53 0.47 -5.48
N ALA A 408 13.75 -0.01 -4.52
CA ALA A 408 12.94 -1.21 -4.70
C ALA A 408 11.69 -0.88 -5.53
N LEU A 409 11.36 -1.75 -6.49
CA LEU A 409 10.11 -1.66 -7.25
C LEU A 409 8.90 -1.83 -6.32
N ASP A 410 7.83 -1.11 -6.62
CA ASP A 410 6.55 -1.17 -5.90
C ASP A 410 6.61 -0.69 -4.45
N ASN A 411 7.70 -0.04 -4.04
CA ASN A 411 7.85 0.60 -2.74
C ASN A 411 7.58 2.10 -2.81
N ILE A 412 7.04 2.62 -1.71
CA ILE A 412 6.86 4.07 -1.51
C ILE A 412 8.07 4.60 -0.75
N TYR A 413 8.67 5.66 -1.27
CA TYR A 413 9.76 6.38 -0.62
C TYR A 413 9.31 7.80 -0.27
N SER A 414 9.78 8.31 0.86
CA SER A 414 9.80 9.75 1.12
C SER A 414 11.12 10.33 0.59
N GLN A 415 11.02 11.19 -0.42
CA GLN A 415 12.15 11.87 -1.04
C GLN A 415 12.45 13.17 -0.28
N SER A 416 13.63 13.27 0.31
CA SER A 416 14.15 14.46 0.99
C SER A 416 15.39 15.01 0.27
N GLN A 417 15.94 16.12 0.75
CA GLN A 417 17.19 16.67 0.22
C GLN A 417 18.40 15.76 0.49
N VAL A 418 18.34 14.97 1.57
CA VAL A 418 19.43 14.10 2.00
C VAL A 418 19.35 12.68 1.38
N GLY A 419 18.22 12.33 0.76
CA GLY A 419 18.07 11.06 0.06
C GLY A 419 16.64 10.53 0.03
N PHE A 420 16.52 9.21 0.02
CA PHE A 420 15.25 8.50 -0.03
C PHE A 420 15.09 7.65 1.23
N ILE A 421 13.95 7.79 1.89
CA ILE A 421 13.57 6.92 3.01
C ILE A 421 12.55 5.92 2.50
N ASP A 422 12.88 4.63 2.57
CA ASP A 422 11.95 3.56 2.24
C ASP A 422 10.86 3.46 3.31
N LEU A 423 9.59 3.67 2.96
CA LEU A 423 8.48 3.62 3.91
C LEU A 423 7.98 2.20 4.16
N ALA A 424 8.39 1.20 3.36
CA ALA A 424 8.11 -0.20 3.66
C ALA A 424 8.93 -0.64 4.90
N PRO A 425 8.40 -1.49 5.80
CA PRO A 425 7.12 -2.18 5.70
C PRO A 425 5.95 -1.42 6.34
N PHE A 426 6.12 -0.15 6.72
CA PHE A 426 5.09 0.61 7.44
C PHE A 426 3.99 1.12 6.51
N ILE A 427 4.34 1.53 5.29
CA ILE A 427 3.43 1.97 4.23
C ILE A 427 3.75 1.18 2.97
N VAL A 428 2.72 0.63 2.34
CA VAL A 428 2.85 -0.18 1.12
C VAL A 428 1.76 0.17 0.12
N TYR A 429 2.01 -0.11 -1.15
CA TYR A 429 1.03 0.02 -2.23
C TYR A 429 0.71 -1.36 -2.78
N ARG A 430 -0.54 -1.81 -2.62
CA ARG A 430 -0.97 -3.18 -2.94
C ARG A 430 -2.34 -3.16 -3.63
N TYR A 431 -2.67 -4.26 -4.29
CA TYR A 431 -4.01 -4.45 -4.84
C TYR A 431 -4.99 -4.79 -3.73
N CYS A 432 -6.11 -4.06 -3.66
CA CYS A 432 -7.19 -4.33 -2.73
C CYS A 432 -8.18 -5.29 -3.38
N SER A 433 -8.37 -6.47 -2.78
CA SER A 433 -9.29 -7.51 -3.27
C SER A 433 -10.76 -7.07 -3.21
N HIS A 434 -11.11 -6.19 -2.26
CA HIS A 434 -12.45 -5.63 -2.11
C HIS A 434 -12.74 -4.50 -3.11
N CYS A 435 -11.77 -3.63 -3.37
CA CYS A 435 -11.95 -2.46 -4.26
C CYS A 435 -11.59 -2.76 -5.71
N HIS A 436 -11.02 -3.93 -5.99
CA HIS A 436 -10.47 -4.33 -7.29
C HIS A 436 -9.52 -3.31 -7.92
N SER A 437 -8.79 -2.57 -7.08
CA SER A 437 -7.89 -1.49 -7.49
C SER A 437 -6.71 -1.36 -6.53
N PRO A 438 -5.58 -0.80 -6.99
CA PRO A 438 -4.44 -0.53 -6.11
C PRO A 438 -4.77 0.54 -5.06
N GLU A 439 -4.41 0.28 -3.80
CA GLU A 439 -4.57 1.20 -2.68
C GLU A 439 -3.26 1.35 -1.90
N MET A 440 -3.14 2.46 -1.16
CA MET A 440 -2.13 2.59 -0.11
C MET A 440 -2.64 1.99 1.18
N PHE A 441 -1.77 1.20 1.80
CA PHE A 441 -2.02 0.57 3.09
C PHE A 441 -0.95 0.98 4.08
N PHE A 442 -1.32 0.96 5.36
CA PHE A 442 -0.37 0.89 6.45
C PHE A 442 -0.42 -0.48 7.10
N THR A 443 0.68 -0.91 7.71
CA THR A 443 0.67 -2.15 8.49
C THR A 443 0.00 -1.89 9.83
N ASP A 444 -1.13 -2.55 10.06
CA ASP A 444 -1.93 -2.40 11.28
C ASP A 444 -1.43 -3.35 12.38
N ARG A 445 -1.26 -4.64 12.03
CA ARG A 445 -0.86 -5.69 12.96
C ARG A 445 -0.15 -6.85 12.27
N LEU A 446 0.59 -7.63 13.03
CA LEU A 446 1.15 -8.92 12.59
C LEU A 446 0.31 -10.05 13.16
N LYS A 447 -0.04 -11.03 12.33
CA LYS A 447 -0.88 -12.17 12.70
C LYS A 447 -0.50 -13.40 11.88
N ASP A 448 -0.39 -14.56 12.51
CA ASP A 448 -0.25 -15.87 11.84
C ASP A 448 0.80 -15.92 10.71
N ASN A 449 2.00 -15.37 10.94
CA ASN A 449 3.08 -15.23 9.95
C ASN A 449 2.78 -14.34 8.74
N GLY A 450 1.77 -13.48 8.82
CA GLY A 450 1.53 -12.40 7.87
C GLY A 450 1.32 -11.05 8.53
N ALA A 451 1.35 -10.01 7.70
CA ALA A 451 0.99 -8.66 8.10
C ALA A 451 -0.45 -8.40 7.66
N VAL A 452 -1.27 -7.90 8.57
CA VAL A 452 -2.57 -7.33 8.22
C VAL A 452 -2.36 -5.86 7.88
N LEU A 453 -2.63 -5.54 6.64
CA LEU A 453 -2.55 -4.24 6.04
C LEU A 453 -3.93 -3.59 6.10
N LYS A 454 -4.01 -2.31 6.46
CA LYS A 454 -5.27 -1.56 6.45
C LYS A 454 -5.21 -0.41 5.47
N SER A 455 -6.22 -0.31 4.60
CA SER A 455 -6.24 0.70 3.55
C SER A 455 -6.65 2.07 4.10
N PHE A 456 -5.97 3.13 3.65
CA PHE A 456 -6.30 4.48 4.10
C PHE A 456 -7.65 4.96 3.59
N ALA A 457 -8.04 4.55 2.38
CA ALA A 457 -9.20 5.11 1.70
C ALA A 457 -10.53 4.52 2.20
N ARG A 458 -10.53 3.25 2.58
CA ARG A 458 -11.75 2.48 2.89
C ARG A 458 -11.66 1.69 4.19
N GLY A 459 -10.47 1.58 4.79
CA GLY A 459 -10.25 0.76 5.98
C GLY A 459 -10.34 -0.74 5.70
N HIS A 460 -10.27 -1.18 4.44
CA HIS A 460 -10.26 -2.60 4.09
C HIS A 460 -8.96 -3.25 4.56
N GLU A 461 -9.06 -4.50 4.99
CA GLU A 461 -7.92 -5.27 5.45
C GLU A 461 -7.44 -6.23 4.37
N GLU A 462 -6.12 -6.32 4.19
CA GLU A 462 -5.46 -7.28 3.31
C GLU A 462 -4.37 -8.02 4.07
N PHE A 463 -4.09 -9.26 3.68
CA PHE A 463 -3.06 -10.08 4.31
C PHE A 463 -1.84 -10.21 3.40
N ASP A 464 -0.63 -9.91 3.91
CA ASP A 464 0.61 -9.96 3.14
C ASP A 464 1.74 -10.65 3.94
N GLU A 465 2.14 -11.85 3.49
CA GLU A 465 3.24 -12.63 4.09
C GLU A 465 4.62 -12.02 3.83
N ALA A 466 4.81 -11.32 2.71
CA ALA A 466 6.10 -10.74 2.35
C ALA A 466 6.46 -9.60 3.31
N ILE A 467 5.46 -8.78 3.66
CA ILE A 467 5.61 -7.70 4.64
C ILE A 467 5.91 -8.24 6.04
N PHE A 468 5.35 -9.38 6.42
CA PHE A 468 5.71 -10.02 7.68
C PHE A 468 7.19 -10.41 7.75
N ALA A 469 7.74 -10.96 6.65
CA ALA A 469 9.16 -11.31 6.59
C ALA A 469 10.07 -10.09 6.79
N GLU A 470 9.68 -8.92 6.28
CA GLU A 470 10.39 -7.66 6.53
C GLU A 470 10.34 -7.28 8.01
N PHE A 471 9.17 -7.32 8.66
CA PHE A 471 9.07 -7.07 10.10
C PHE A 471 9.86 -8.06 10.95
N ALA A 472 9.86 -9.34 10.58
CA ALA A 472 10.67 -10.35 11.26
C ALA A 472 12.17 -10.03 11.17
N ALA A 473 12.64 -9.55 10.01
CA ALA A 473 14.01 -9.09 9.84
C ALA A 473 14.30 -7.87 10.73
N LEU A 474 13.37 -6.91 10.83
CA LEU A 474 13.51 -5.72 11.68
C LEU A 474 13.60 -6.05 13.18
N ARG A 475 12.85 -7.05 13.64
CA ARG A 475 12.87 -7.48 15.06
C ARG A 475 14.12 -8.28 15.43
N SER A 476 14.78 -8.86 14.45
CA SER A 476 16.00 -9.66 14.63
C SER A 476 17.29 -8.83 14.58
N ALA A 477 17.21 -7.60 14.07
CA ALA A 477 18.31 -6.63 14.03
C ALA A 477 18.36 -5.87 15.36
#